data_AF-A0A3E2BJM2-F1
#
_entry.id   AF-A0A3E2BJM2-F1
#
_cell.length_a   1.000
_cell.length_b   1.000
_cell.length_c   1.000
_cell.angle_alpha   90.00
_cell.angle_beta   90.00
_cell.angle_gamma   90.00
#
_symmetry.space_group_name_H-M   'P 1'
#
loop_
_entity.id
_entity.type
_entity.pdbx_description
1 polymer ?
#
loop_
_entity_poly.entity_id
_entity_poly.type
_entity_poly.pdbx_seq_one_letter_code
_entity_poly.pdbx_strand_id
1 'polypeptide(L)'
;MKKIIISFLFSLMAISILLGKVAAQQSEGEELFRVKIPAGFIYKALHVSPRGMKALSFLEHQPGSVYSNRSLVRIFDTDNLLIEEKMLDSGWIFDGFTPADAIILLKGEGDSLSEGRIIDLQGRELLSVKDIGSRRLFCDIQGKEVALAALAYDSRFMPSVVYDLDNGKEKFRLGAFSLPDDSQPQKALWTGTRIFLPVGQDNLYVWGVGATVLLQRYNQSGHVWKIDSVGGNIADGKFLGRDYLAVSYFIPDKKYKEGLAIIRWRDGQVVFRIENYIADNRREKDLPSLTVDGLYLDDDFNLCFLKNDGRLLKIKFDAEKRTWDEDRKMALKHNFGKAIAGGKGRPTVIKGHIYYADEESDEVVVKRIKLN
;
A
#
# COMPACT_ATOMS: atom_id res chain seq x y z
N MET A 1 -58.88 -14.64 24.28
CA MET A 1 -57.94 -13.68 23.65
C MET A 1 -56.52 -13.83 24.22
N LYS A 2 -55.84 -14.96 23.98
CA LYS A 2 -54.43 -15.18 24.44
C LYS A 2 -53.56 -15.97 23.44
N LYS A 3 -54.04 -16.24 22.22
CA LYS A 3 -53.32 -17.05 21.21
C LYS A 3 -52.74 -16.26 20.03
N ILE A 4 -52.97 -14.95 19.93
CA ILE A 4 -52.56 -14.13 18.76
C ILE A 4 -51.21 -13.43 18.99
N ILE A 5 -50.76 -13.26 20.24
CA ILE A 5 -49.55 -12.49 20.56
C ILE A 5 -48.25 -13.29 20.35
N ILE A 6 -48.29 -14.63 20.46
CA ILE A 6 -47.09 -15.47 20.33
C ILE A 6 -46.62 -15.57 18.86
N SER A 7 -47.52 -15.54 17.87
CA SER A 7 -47.13 -15.66 16.46
C SER A 7 -46.45 -14.41 15.91
N PHE A 8 -46.77 -13.21 16.42
CA PHE A 8 -46.16 -11.96 15.98
C PHE A 8 -44.73 -11.78 16.52
N LEU A 9 -44.45 -12.26 17.73
CA LEU A 9 -43.12 -12.22 18.34
C LEU A 9 -42.13 -13.15 17.64
N PHE A 10 -42.57 -14.32 17.16
CA PHE A 10 -41.73 -15.21 16.36
C PHE A 10 -41.44 -14.66 14.96
N SER A 11 -42.41 -14.00 14.32
CA SER A 11 -42.20 -13.35 13.02
C SER A 11 -41.25 -12.15 13.11
N LEU A 12 -41.33 -11.34 14.17
CA LEU A 12 -40.37 -10.26 14.40
C LEU A 12 -38.97 -10.78 14.76
N MET A 13 -38.83 -11.85 15.56
CA MET A 13 -37.52 -12.46 15.79
C MET A 13 -36.92 -13.07 14.52
N ALA A 14 -37.73 -13.71 13.66
CA ALA A 14 -37.26 -14.25 12.39
C ALA A 14 -36.81 -13.13 11.44
N ILE A 15 -37.50 -11.99 11.41
CA ILE A 15 -37.10 -10.81 10.62
C ILE A 15 -35.85 -10.13 11.22
N SER A 16 -35.70 -10.08 12.54
CA SER A 16 -34.47 -9.60 13.20
C SER A 16 -33.28 -10.53 13.01
N ILE A 17 -33.51 -11.84 12.86
CA ILE A 17 -32.47 -12.83 12.55
C ILE A 17 -32.14 -12.84 11.04
N LEU A 18 -33.10 -12.50 10.17
CA LEU A 18 -32.84 -12.28 8.74
C LEU A 18 -32.18 -10.91 8.46
N LEU A 19 -32.46 -9.87 9.23
CA LEU A 19 -31.84 -8.54 9.09
C LEU A 19 -30.53 -8.41 9.88
N GLY A 20 -30.36 -9.17 10.97
CA GLY A 20 -29.13 -9.29 11.75
C GLY A 20 -28.11 -10.27 11.18
N LYS A 21 -28.48 -10.99 10.11
CA LYS A 21 -27.59 -11.72 9.22
C LYS A 21 -27.62 -11.06 7.86
N VAL A 22 -27.07 -9.85 7.76
CA VAL A 22 -26.28 -9.54 6.56
C VAL A 22 -25.20 -10.62 6.56
N ALA A 23 -25.46 -11.69 5.82
CA ALA A 23 -24.52 -12.77 5.64
C ALA A 23 -23.22 -12.09 5.21
N ALA A 24 -22.23 -12.09 6.11
CA ALA A 24 -20.86 -11.88 5.70
C ALA A 24 -20.64 -12.99 4.67
N GLN A 25 -20.75 -12.63 3.39
CA GLN A 25 -20.62 -13.56 2.29
C GLN A 25 -19.17 -14.03 2.34
N GLN A 26 -18.95 -15.15 3.01
CA GLN A 26 -17.65 -15.79 3.17
C GLN A 26 -17.30 -16.34 1.80
N SER A 27 -16.68 -15.51 0.97
CA SER A 27 -16.09 -15.94 -0.30
C SER A 27 -14.69 -16.49 0.01
N GLU A 28 -14.46 -17.76 -0.33
CA GLU A 28 -13.15 -18.42 -0.23
C GLU A 28 -12.22 -18.11 -1.42
N GLY A 29 -12.61 -17.17 -2.28
CA GLY A 29 -11.88 -16.77 -3.48
C GLY A 29 -11.96 -17.78 -4.61
N GLU A 30 -11.92 -17.29 -5.84
CA GLU A 30 -11.71 -18.09 -7.04
C GLU A 30 -10.22 -18.44 -7.12
N GLU A 31 -9.91 -19.72 -7.27
CA GLU A 31 -8.54 -20.15 -7.56
C GLU A 31 -8.14 -19.77 -8.98
N LEU A 32 -6.96 -19.18 -9.10
CA LEU A 32 -6.37 -18.84 -10.40
C LEU A 32 -5.42 -19.93 -10.88
N PHE A 33 -4.54 -20.39 -10.01
CA PHE A 33 -3.57 -21.46 -10.29
C PHE A 33 -2.90 -21.94 -8.99
N ARG A 34 -2.24 -23.10 -9.10
CA ARG A 34 -1.46 -23.74 -8.04
C ARG A 34 -0.02 -23.95 -8.48
N VAL A 35 0.89 -23.84 -7.53
CA VAL A 35 2.33 -23.97 -7.77
C VAL A 35 2.98 -24.77 -6.66
N LYS A 36 3.68 -25.84 -7.02
CA LYS A 36 4.48 -26.61 -6.06
C LYS A 36 5.63 -25.77 -5.51
N ILE A 37 5.79 -25.78 -4.18
CA ILE A 37 6.94 -25.17 -3.51
C ILE A 37 8.20 -25.95 -3.91
N PRO A 38 9.24 -25.30 -4.47
CA PRO A 38 10.48 -25.98 -4.81
C PRO A 38 11.11 -26.67 -3.60
N ALA A 39 11.71 -27.84 -3.83
CA ALA A 39 12.38 -28.58 -2.76
C ALA A 39 13.50 -27.74 -2.13
N GLY A 40 13.51 -27.65 -0.80
CA GLY A 40 14.46 -26.83 -0.07
C GLY A 40 14.11 -25.34 -0.01
N PHE A 41 12.93 -24.92 -0.45
CA PHE A 41 12.46 -23.53 -0.37
C PHE A 41 11.20 -23.40 0.51
N ILE A 42 10.95 -22.19 0.98
CA ILE A 42 9.69 -21.77 1.61
C ILE A 42 9.03 -20.65 0.81
N TYR A 43 7.70 -20.63 0.80
CA TYR A 43 6.94 -19.53 0.23
C TYR A 43 7.11 -18.25 1.06
N LYS A 44 7.35 -17.12 0.38
CA LYS A 44 7.56 -15.82 1.02
C LYS A 44 6.44 -14.83 0.75
N ALA A 45 6.13 -14.57 -0.51
CA ALA A 45 5.19 -13.51 -0.88
C ALA A 45 4.60 -13.70 -2.28
N LEU A 46 3.38 -13.17 -2.45
CA LEU A 46 2.73 -12.95 -3.73
C LEU A 46 2.80 -11.45 -4.01
N HIS A 47 3.25 -11.09 -5.20
CA HIS A 47 3.22 -9.73 -5.72
C HIS A 47 2.32 -9.70 -6.95
N VAL A 48 1.50 -8.66 -7.07
CA VAL A 48 0.63 -8.47 -8.24
C VAL A 48 0.84 -7.08 -8.79
N SER A 49 1.15 -6.97 -10.08
CA SER A 49 1.34 -5.70 -10.75
C SER A 49 0.00 -5.00 -11.00
N PRO A 50 -0.03 -3.66 -11.15
CA PRO A 50 -1.25 -2.93 -11.51
C PRO A 50 -1.90 -3.40 -12.83
N ARG A 51 -1.13 -4.02 -13.72
CA ARG A 51 -1.63 -4.54 -15.01
C ARG A 51 -2.13 -5.98 -14.91
N GLY A 52 -1.73 -6.71 -13.86
CA GLY A 52 -2.24 -8.05 -13.52
C GLY A 52 -1.21 -9.16 -13.61
N MET A 53 0.07 -8.85 -13.80
CA MET A 53 1.15 -9.82 -13.67
C MET A 53 1.28 -10.28 -12.22
N LYS A 54 1.73 -11.51 -12.02
CA LYS A 54 1.80 -12.13 -10.70
C LYS A 54 3.20 -12.70 -10.50
N ALA A 55 3.76 -12.55 -9.31
CA ALA A 55 5.02 -13.20 -8.96
C ALA A 55 4.90 -13.89 -7.62
N LEU A 56 5.43 -15.12 -7.56
CA LEU A 56 5.65 -15.84 -6.32
C LEU A 56 7.14 -15.80 -5.99
N SER A 57 7.45 -15.29 -4.80
CA SER A 57 8.80 -15.27 -4.26
C SER A 57 8.97 -16.40 -3.24
N PHE A 58 10.08 -17.12 -3.37
CA PHE A 58 10.48 -18.21 -2.48
C PHE A 58 11.87 -17.92 -1.91
N LEU A 59 12.11 -18.36 -0.68
CA LEU A 59 13.41 -18.26 -0.01
C LEU A 59 13.95 -19.65 0.24
N GLU A 60 15.25 -19.88 0.01
CA GLU A 60 15.89 -21.15 0.35
C GLU A 60 15.77 -21.36 1.87
N HIS A 61 15.27 -22.52 2.29
CA HIS A 61 15.04 -22.84 3.68
C HIS A 61 16.37 -23.02 4.40
N GLN A 62 16.63 -22.17 5.39
CA GLN A 62 17.79 -22.28 6.27
C GLN A 62 17.29 -22.51 7.70
N PRO A 63 17.42 -23.73 8.24
CA PRO A 63 16.98 -24.03 9.60
C PRO A 63 17.59 -23.06 10.62
N GLY A 64 16.75 -22.40 11.41
CA GLY A 64 17.19 -21.44 12.44
C GLY A 64 17.48 -20.02 11.93
N SER A 65 17.31 -19.74 10.64
CA SER A 65 17.41 -18.40 10.07
C SER A 65 16.07 -17.93 9.49
N VAL A 66 15.70 -16.68 9.77
CA VAL A 66 14.59 -15.99 9.09
C VAL A 66 15.04 -15.34 7.78
N TYR A 67 16.34 -15.37 7.50
CA TYR A 67 16.97 -14.82 6.32
C TYR A 67 17.50 -15.92 5.43
N SER A 68 17.42 -15.70 4.13
CA SER A 68 17.98 -16.60 3.14
C SER A 68 18.79 -15.79 2.15
N ASN A 69 20.00 -16.25 1.87
CA ASN A 69 20.87 -15.64 0.89
C ASN A 69 20.41 -15.94 -0.54
N ARG A 70 19.54 -16.93 -0.74
CA ARG A 70 19.06 -17.33 -2.07
C ARG A 70 17.55 -17.20 -2.14
N SER A 71 17.09 -16.55 -3.19
CA SER A 71 15.67 -16.43 -3.48
C SER A 71 15.38 -16.90 -4.89
N LEU A 72 14.21 -17.51 -5.07
CA LEU A 72 13.67 -17.90 -6.36
C LEU A 72 12.42 -17.06 -6.61
N VAL A 73 12.28 -16.55 -7.84
CA VAL A 73 11.05 -15.91 -8.28
C VAL A 73 10.44 -16.67 -9.46
N ARG A 74 9.12 -16.83 -9.44
CA ARG A 74 8.31 -17.30 -10.57
C ARG A 74 7.35 -16.22 -10.97
N ILE A 75 7.38 -15.80 -12.23
CA ILE A 75 6.56 -14.72 -12.78
C ILE A 75 5.56 -15.30 -13.77
N PHE A 76 4.30 -14.89 -13.59
CA PHE A 76 3.15 -15.30 -14.38
C PHE A 76 2.55 -14.08 -15.07
N ASP A 77 2.10 -14.27 -16.30
CA ASP A 77 1.38 -13.24 -17.04
C ASP A 77 -0.06 -13.02 -16.53
N THR A 78 -0.83 -12.23 -17.26
CA THR A 78 -2.22 -11.93 -16.91
C THR A 78 -3.15 -13.15 -17.02
N ASP A 79 -2.81 -14.10 -17.88
CA ASP A 79 -3.53 -15.36 -18.14
C ASP A 79 -3.06 -16.50 -17.23
N ASN A 80 -2.17 -16.19 -16.29
CA ASN A 80 -1.59 -17.09 -15.29
C ASN A 80 -0.62 -18.13 -15.87
N LEU A 81 -0.08 -17.89 -17.07
CA LEU A 81 0.98 -18.72 -17.62
C LEU A 81 2.33 -18.30 -17.03
N LEU A 82 3.14 -19.28 -16.64
CA LEU A 82 4.51 -19.04 -16.18
C LEU A 82 5.35 -18.54 -17.37
N ILE A 83 5.91 -17.34 -17.26
CA ILE A 83 6.74 -16.74 -18.30
C ILE A 83 8.22 -16.67 -17.93
N GLU A 84 8.54 -16.66 -16.63
CA GLU A 84 9.92 -16.59 -16.14
C GLU A 84 10.03 -17.35 -14.81
N GLU A 85 11.08 -18.17 -14.67
CA GLU A 85 11.53 -18.74 -13.41
C GLU A 85 13.01 -18.42 -13.25
N LYS A 86 13.36 -17.72 -12.17
CA LYS A 86 14.73 -17.22 -11.99
C LYS A 86 15.21 -17.38 -10.56
N MET A 87 16.34 -18.05 -10.42
CA MET A 87 17.15 -18.02 -9.19
C MET A 87 17.88 -16.68 -9.14
N LEU A 88 17.68 -15.91 -8.07
CA LEU A 88 18.35 -14.65 -7.88
C LEU A 88 19.74 -14.86 -7.27
N ASP A 89 20.68 -14.00 -7.66
CA ASP A 89 22.02 -13.98 -7.10
C ASP A 89 21.99 -13.74 -5.59
N SER A 90 23.06 -14.12 -4.89
CA SER A 90 23.13 -14.05 -3.43
C SER A 90 22.80 -12.65 -2.90
N GLY A 91 21.86 -12.59 -1.96
CA GLY A 91 21.41 -11.36 -1.28
C GLY A 91 20.42 -10.51 -2.08
N TRP A 92 20.07 -10.90 -3.31
CA TRP A 92 18.99 -10.26 -4.07
C TRP A 92 17.63 -10.84 -3.71
N ILE A 93 16.64 -9.95 -3.60
CA ILE A 93 15.24 -10.27 -3.38
C ILE A 93 14.39 -9.58 -4.43
N PHE A 94 13.29 -10.23 -4.79
CA PHE A 94 12.24 -9.62 -5.59
C PHE A 94 11.34 -8.77 -4.68
N ASP A 95 11.18 -7.48 -4.99
CA ASP A 95 10.39 -6.54 -4.18
C ASP A 95 9.03 -6.24 -4.81
N GLY A 96 8.88 -6.42 -6.12
CA GLY A 96 7.61 -6.22 -6.80
C GLY A 96 7.78 -5.77 -8.25
N PHE A 97 6.76 -5.08 -8.72
CA PHE A 97 6.69 -4.54 -10.06
C PHE A 97 6.52 -3.02 -10.02
N THR A 98 7.07 -2.34 -11.03
CA THR A 98 6.65 -0.97 -11.35
C THR A 98 5.22 -0.99 -11.94
N PRO A 99 4.52 0.15 -12.00
CA PRO A 99 3.22 0.23 -12.67
C PRO A 99 3.25 -0.08 -14.18
N ALA A 100 4.44 -0.13 -14.78
CA ALA A 100 4.68 -0.53 -16.16
C ALA A 100 5.16 -2.00 -16.30
N ASP A 101 5.02 -2.81 -15.24
CA ASP A 101 5.41 -4.22 -15.17
C ASP A 101 6.92 -4.52 -15.20
N ALA A 102 7.77 -3.50 -15.05
CA ALA A 102 9.20 -3.75 -14.85
C ALA A 102 9.43 -4.36 -13.46
N ILE A 103 10.40 -5.26 -13.36
CA ILE A 103 10.73 -6.00 -12.14
C ILE A 103 11.63 -5.13 -11.25
N ILE A 104 11.29 -5.05 -9.96
CA ILE A 104 12.09 -4.37 -8.94
C ILE A 104 12.84 -5.44 -8.13
N LEU A 105 14.16 -5.37 -8.17
CA LEU A 105 15.06 -6.21 -7.36
C LEU A 105 15.80 -5.33 -6.35
N LEU A 106 15.89 -5.80 -5.12
CA LEU A 106 16.64 -5.14 -4.05
C LEU A 106 17.71 -6.08 -3.52
N LYS A 107 18.84 -5.53 -3.10
CA LYS A 107 19.95 -6.29 -2.51
C LYS A 107 20.23 -5.81 -1.10
N GLY A 108 20.27 -6.72 -0.15
CA GLY A 108 20.53 -6.44 1.27
C GLY A 108 19.39 -6.86 2.17
N GLU A 109 19.45 -6.44 3.44
CA GLU A 109 18.56 -6.93 4.50
C GLU A 109 17.89 -5.77 5.24
N GLY A 110 16.58 -5.90 5.45
CA GLY A 110 15.79 -4.96 6.25
C GLY A 110 15.95 -3.51 5.79
N ASP A 111 16.28 -2.63 6.74
CA ASP A 111 16.49 -1.19 6.50
C ASP A 111 17.89 -0.86 5.94
N SER A 112 18.70 -1.87 5.61
CA SER A 112 20.08 -1.72 5.09
C SER A 112 20.21 -2.27 3.67
N LEU A 113 19.57 -1.60 2.71
CA LEU A 113 19.65 -1.97 1.29
C LEU A 113 20.94 -1.42 0.67
N SER A 114 21.69 -2.29 0.01
CA SER A 114 22.97 -1.95 -0.62
C SER A 114 22.83 -1.55 -2.08
N GLU A 115 21.89 -2.15 -2.80
CA GLU A 115 21.71 -1.94 -4.24
C GLU A 115 20.25 -2.20 -4.61
N GLY A 116 19.78 -1.55 -5.68
CA GLY A 116 18.48 -1.83 -6.27
C GLY A 116 18.58 -1.76 -7.79
N ARG A 117 17.83 -2.64 -8.45
CA ARG A 117 17.74 -2.72 -9.91
C ARG A 117 16.30 -2.72 -10.35
N ILE A 118 16.07 -2.09 -11.48
CA ILE A 118 14.82 -2.18 -12.23
C ILE A 118 15.15 -2.76 -13.59
N ILE A 119 14.56 -3.90 -13.91
CA ILE A 119 14.78 -4.61 -15.16
C ILE A 119 13.44 -4.80 -15.87
N ASP A 120 13.42 -4.69 -17.20
CA ASP A 120 12.23 -5.09 -17.95
C ASP A 120 12.10 -6.61 -18.03
N LEU A 121 10.98 -7.07 -18.60
CA LEU A 121 10.69 -8.50 -18.74
C LEU A 121 11.61 -9.21 -19.74
N GLN A 122 12.35 -8.47 -20.57
CA GLN A 122 13.39 -9.03 -21.45
C GLN A 122 14.74 -9.14 -20.73
N GLY A 123 14.81 -8.72 -19.46
CA GLY A 123 16.02 -8.74 -18.65
C GLY A 123 16.96 -7.56 -18.90
N ARG A 124 16.54 -6.55 -19.67
CA ARG A 124 17.33 -5.34 -19.86
C ARG A 124 17.21 -4.44 -18.63
N GLU A 125 18.35 -3.98 -18.14
CA GLU A 125 18.43 -3.06 -17.02
C GLU A 125 17.96 -1.67 -17.44
N LEU A 126 16.94 -1.16 -16.74
CA LEU A 126 16.41 0.19 -16.88
C LEU A 126 17.07 1.15 -15.88
N LEU A 127 17.39 0.64 -14.69
CA LEU A 127 18.02 1.40 -13.63
C LEU A 127 18.83 0.47 -12.72
N SER A 128 20.02 0.92 -12.31
CA SER A 128 20.82 0.31 -11.25
C SER A 128 21.35 1.40 -10.33
N VAL A 129 21.04 1.28 -9.04
CA VAL A 129 21.41 2.26 -8.02
C VAL A 129 22.12 1.55 -6.88
N LYS A 130 23.30 2.05 -6.52
CA LYS A 130 24.07 1.62 -5.35
C LYS A 130 23.78 2.51 -4.15
N ASP A 131 24.17 2.01 -2.99
CA ASP A 131 24.15 2.72 -1.71
C ASP A 131 22.74 3.18 -1.28
N ILE A 132 21.70 2.37 -1.55
CA ILE A 132 20.30 2.73 -1.23
C ILE A 132 20.14 3.16 0.23
N GLY A 133 20.76 2.44 1.16
CA GLY A 133 20.63 2.65 2.59
C GLY A 133 19.20 2.38 3.06
N SER A 134 18.66 3.29 3.87
CA SER A 134 17.29 3.21 4.40
C SER A 134 16.24 3.91 3.51
N ARG A 135 16.65 4.42 2.34
CA ARG A 135 15.74 5.12 1.42
C ARG A 135 14.73 4.15 0.82
N ARG A 136 13.52 4.64 0.60
CA ARG A 136 12.42 3.87 0.02
C ARG A 136 12.23 4.19 -1.45
N LEU A 137 11.81 3.19 -2.21
CA LEU A 137 11.59 3.30 -3.65
C LEU A 137 10.10 3.60 -3.91
N PHE A 138 9.83 4.65 -4.67
CA PHE A 138 8.47 5.03 -5.08
C PHE A 138 8.41 5.22 -6.59
N CYS A 139 7.53 4.49 -7.25
CA CYS A 139 7.26 4.70 -8.68
C CYS A 139 6.18 5.77 -8.86
N ASP A 140 6.26 6.52 -9.95
CA ASP A 140 5.12 7.32 -10.39
C ASP A 140 3.94 6.44 -10.85
N ILE A 141 2.78 7.06 -11.07
CA ILE A 141 1.52 6.38 -11.45
C ILE A 141 1.63 5.59 -12.78
N GLN A 142 2.49 6.05 -13.70
CA GLN A 142 2.67 5.50 -15.04
C GLN A 142 3.85 4.54 -15.16
N GLY A 143 4.73 4.48 -14.16
CA GLY A 143 5.98 3.74 -14.18
C GLY A 143 7.07 4.35 -15.07
N LYS A 144 7.13 5.69 -15.19
CA LYS A 144 8.17 6.38 -15.99
C LYS A 144 9.34 6.91 -15.15
N GLU A 145 9.05 7.27 -13.91
CA GLU A 145 9.99 7.84 -12.95
C GLU A 145 9.98 7.00 -11.69
N VAL A 146 11.15 6.94 -11.07
CA VAL A 146 11.35 6.29 -9.78
C VAL A 146 12.07 7.25 -8.84
N ALA A 147 11.48 7.47 -7.68
CA ALA A 147 12.11 8.16 -6.58
C ALA A 147 12.77 7.19 -5.61
N LEU A 148 13.99 7.51 -5.22
CA LEU A 148 14.66 6.97 -4.05
C LEU A 148 14.57 8.01 -2.94
N ALA A 149 13.58 7.86 -2.07
CA ALA A 149 13.19 8.87 -1.09
C ALA A 149 13.82 8.60 0.29
N ALA A 150 14.52 9.61 0.80
CA ALA A 150 14.88 9.68 2.20
C ALA A 150 13.70 10.26 2.98
N LEU A 151 13.15 9.47 3.90
CA LEU A 151 11.98 9.85 4.69
C LEU A 151 12.32 9.97 6.17
N ALA A 152 11.45 10.66 6.91
CA ALA A 152 11.56 10.83 8.35
C ALA A 152 12.95 11.35 8.77
N TYR A 153 13.57 10.72 9.75
CA TYR A 153 14.89 11.07 10.26
C TYR A 153 15.98 11.05 9.17
N ASP A 154 15.90 10.12 8.22
CA ASP A 154 16.93 9.93 7.20
C ASP A 154 16.97 11.09 6.20
N SER A 155 15.84 11.78 6.00
CA SER A 155 15.77 12.98 5.18
C SER A 155 16.71 14.11 5.66
N ARG A 156 17.21 14.05 6.90
CA ARG A 156 18.18 15.01 7.45
C ARG A 156 19.61 14.79 6.97
N PHE A 157 19.95 13.58 6.51
CA PHE A 157 21.32 13.19 6.20
C PHE A 157 21.46 12.69 4.77
N MET A 158 20.38 12.17 4.21
CA MET A 158 20.37 11.56 2.89
C MET A 158 19.49 12.39 1.93
N PRO A 159 19.93 12.58 0.68
CA PRO A 159 19.12 13.22 -0.34
C PRO A 159 18.03 12.26 -0.85
N SER A 160 16.91 12.83 -1.27
CA SER A 160 15.93 12.14 -2.10
C SER A 160 16.23 12.40 -3.57
N VAL A 161 16.17 11.38 -4.41
CA VAL A 161 16.57 11.45 -5.82
C VAL A 161 15.47 10.89 -6.70
N VAL A 162 15.26 11.45 -7.88
CA VAL A 162 14.35 10.93 -8.92
C VAL A 162 15.16 10.53 -10.14
N TYR A 163 14.88 9.34 -10.67
CA TYR A 163 15.45 8.80 -11.89
C TYR A 163 14.39 8.69 -12.97
N ASP A 164 14.78 8.98 -14.20
CA ASP A 164 14.01 8.72 -15.41
C ASP A 164 14.29 7.29 -15.89
N LEU A 165 13.25 6.45 -16.00
CA LEU A 165 13.40 5.06 -16.39
C LEU A 165 13.62 4.85 -17.89
N ASP A 166 13.36 5.84 -18.73
CA ASP A 166 13.60 5.72 -20.18
C ASP A 166 15.10 5.76 -20.49
N ASN A 167 15.88 6.48 -19.68
CA ASN A 167 17.32 6.66 -19.89
C ASN A 167 18.20 6.28 -18.69
N GLY A 168 17.59 5.89 -17.56
CA GLY A 168 18.28 5.49 -16.34
C GLY A 168 19.01 6.62 -15.60
N LYS A 169 18.85 7.89 -16.01
CA LYS A 169 19.59 9.02 -15.45
C LYS A 169 18.84 9.69 -14.32
N GLU A 170 19.62 10.23 -13.38
CA GLU A 170 19.11 11.14 -12.36
C GLU A 170 18.51 12.38 -13.02
N LYS A 171 17.25 12.65 -12.68
CA LYS A 171 16.46 13.76 -13.18
C LYS A 171 16.37 14.91 -12.18
N PHE A 172 16.33 14.58 -10.89
CA PHE A 172 16.18 15.57 -9.82
C PHE A 172 16.76 15.06 -8.50
N ARG A 173 17.25 15.98 -7.68
CA ARG A 173 17.77 15.72 -6.34
C ARG A 173 17.27 16.77 -5.37
N LEU A 174 16.55 16.32 -4.35
CA LEU A 174 16.27 17.10 -3.16
C LEU A 174 17.36 16.81 -2.13
N GLY A 175 18.14 17.83 -1.79
CA GLY A 175 19.19 17.74 -0.78
C GLY A 175 18.66 17.33 0.59
N ALA A 176 19.58 17.00 1.50
CA ALA A 176 19.25 16.75 2.89
C ALA A 176 18.53 17.97 3.51
N PHE A 177 17.48 17.71 4.28
CA PHE A 177 16.66 18.73 4.91
C PHE A 177 17.16 19.00 6.34
N SER A 178 17.76 20.17 6.55
CA SER A 178 18.13 20.61 7.89
C SER A 178 16.89 21.00 8.69
N LEU A 179 16.65 20.29 9.78
CA LEU A 179 15.68 20.69 10.80
C LEU A 179 16.30 21.71 11.74
N PRO A 180 15.52 22.65 12.33
CA PRO A 180 16.00 23.52 13.40
C PRO A 180 16.64 22.69 14.52
N ASP A 181 17.78 23.14 15.04
CA ASP A 181 18.69 22.38 15.91
C ASP A 181 18.09 21.90 17.27
N ASP A 182 16.87 22.32 17.63
CA ASP A 182 16.30 22.13 18.98
C ASP A 182 15.41 20.88 19.18
N SER A 183 15.36 19.91 18.25
CA SER A 183 14.51 18.74 18.45
C SER A 183 15.20 17.64 19.25
N GLN A 184 14.71 17.39 20.47
CA GLN A 184 14.86 16.10 21.18
C GLN A 184 14.75 14.93 20.18
N PRO A 185 15.60 13.88 20.26
CA PRO A 185 15.69 12.85 19.23
C PRO A 185 14.35 12.19 18.87
N GLN A 186 13.43 12.06 19.84
CA GLN A 186 12.09 11.54 19.59
C GLN A 186 11.19 12.48 18.77
N LYS A 187 11.40 13.80 18.83
CA LYS A 187 10.69 14.78 17.98
C LYS A 187 11.26 14.80 16.56
N ALA A 188 12.56 14.53 16.39
CA ALA A 188 13.22 14.48 15.09
C ALA A 188 12.66 13.39 14.16
N LEU A 189 12.16 12.28 14.74
CA LEU A 189 11.45 11.22 13.99
C LEU A 189 10.18 11.75 13.29
N TRP A 190 9.60 12.84 13.79
CA TRP A 190 8.31 13.39 13.33
C TRP A 190 8.40 14.57 12.39
N THR A 191 9.60 15.12 12.19
CA THR A 191 9.78 16.43 11.55
C THR A 191 10.45 16.40 10.17
N GLY A 192 10.85 15.23 9.65
CA GLY A 192 11.44 15.11 8.31
C GLY A 192 10.45 15.02 7.14
N THR A 193 10.96 14.81 5.93
CA THR A 193 10.14 14.52 4.73
C THR A 193 9.31 13.25 4.96
N ARG A 194 8.00 13.34 4.73
CA ARG A 194 7.04 12.23 4.90
C ARG A 194 6.46 11.72 3.60
N ILE A 195 6.40 12.58 2.59
CA ILE A 195 5.91 12.24 1.26
C ILE A 195 6.93 12.76 0.27
N PHE A 196 7.38 11.90 -0.63
CA PHE A 196 8.21 12.28 -1.77
C PHE A 196 7.83 11.38 -2.94
N LEU A 197 6.85 11.82 -3.73
CA LEU A 197 6.22 11.01 -4.77
C LEU A 197 6.36 11.70 -6.13
N PRO A 198 7.03 11.07 -7.12
CA PRO A 198 7.06 11.58 -8.48
C PRO A 198 5.68 11.42 -9.13
N VAL A 199 5.28 12.40 -9.94
CA VAL A 199 3.99 12.35 -10.67
C VAL A 199 4.16 11.64 -12.01
N GLY A 200 5.36 11.64 -12.62
CA GLY A 200 5.58 11.08 -13.96
C GLY A 200 5.09 11.96 -15.10
N GLN A 201 4.63 13.19 -14.78
CA GLN A 201 4.12 14.14 -15.74
C GLN A 201 4.59 15.56 -15.37
N ASP A 202 4.89 16.37 -16.39
CA ASP A 202 5.18 17.81 -16.26
C ASP A 202 6.34 18.15 -15.30
N ASN A 203 7.23 17.18 -15.04
CA ASN A 203 8.32 17.28 -14.07
C ASN A 203 7.82 17.63 -12.65
N LEU A 204 6.66 17.09 -12.26
CA LEU A 204 6.00 17.37 -10.99
C LEU A 204 6.29 16.28 -9.95
N TYR A 205 6.34 16.69 -8.68
CA TYR A 205 6.35 15.79 -7.54
C TYR A 205 5.55 16.35 -6.38
N VAL A 206 5.00 15.44 -5.58
CA VAL A 206 4.36 15.76 -4.31
C VAL A 206 5.41 15.66 -3.21
N TRP A 207 5.49 16.70 -2.39
CA TRP A 207 6.37 16.76 -1.23
C TRP A 207 5.56 17.04 0.03
N GLY A 208 5.80 16.28 1.09
CA GLY A 208 5.15 16.46 2.39
C GLY A 208 6.17 16.52 3.51
N VAL A 209 6.04 17.52 4.38
CA VAL A 209 6.91 17.75 5.54
C VAL A 209 6.10 18.34 6.69
N GLY A 210 6.28 17.81 7.90
CA GLY A 210 5.45 18.20 9.05
C GLY A 210 3.96 17.99 8.76
N ALA A 211 3.15 19.05 8.80
CA ALA A 211 1.73 19.03 8.43
C ALA A 211 1.45 19.51 6.99
N THR A 212 2.48 19.97 6.29
CA THR A 212 2.35 20.63 4.99
C THR A 212 2.52 19.64 3.86
N VAL A 213 1.64 19.74 2.84
CA VAL A 213 1.78 19.02 1.56
C VAL A 213 1.78 20.04 0.43
N LEU A 214 2.66 19.84 -0.55
CA LEU A 214 2.76 20.72 -1.71
C LEU A 214 3.04 19.94 -2.99
N LEU A 215 2.66 20.54 -4.12
CA LEU A 215 3.03 20.08 -5.46
C LEU A 215 4.05 21.06 -6.04
N GLN A 216 5.18 20.54 -6.52
CA GLN A 216 6.26 21.36 -7.05
C GLN A 216 6.83 20.76 -8.34
N ARG A 217 7.42 21.62 -9.18
CA ARG A 217 8.20 21.20 -10.35
C ARG A 217 9.67 21.04 -9.98
N TYR A 218 10.34 20.03 -10.52
CA TYR A 218 11.77 19.78 -10.28
C TYR A 218 12.67 20.98 -10.59
N ASN A 219 12.35 21.71 -11.67
CA ASN A 219 13.24 22.73 -12.25
C ASN A 219 12.76 24.17 -12.00
N GLN A 220 11.84 24.38 -11.06
CA GLN A 220 11.29 25.70 -10.78
C GLN A 220 11.24 25.97 -9.27
N SER A 221 11.49 27.23 -8.91
CA SER A 221 11.22 27.72 -7.56
C SER A 221 9.71 27.92 -7.36
N GLY A 222 9.26 27.74 -6.13
CA GLY A 222 7.85 27.85 -5.76
C GLY A 222 7.08 26.53 -5.92
N HIS A 223 5.80 26.57 -5.54
CA HIS A 223 4.89 25.43 -5.59
C HIS A 223 3.71 25.76 -6.50
N VAL A 224 3.17 24.74 -7.17
CA VAL A 224 1.93 24.84 -7.96
C VAL A 224 0.76 25.08 -7.02
N TRP A 225 0.72 24.34 -5.91
CA TRP A 225 -0.19 24.57 -4.79
C TRP A 225 0.45 24.06 -3.50
N LYS A 226 -0.05 24.56 -2.37
CA LYS A 226 0.39 24.19 -1.02
C LYS A 226 -0.82 24.12 -0.09
N ILE A 227 -0.82 23.10 0.76
CA ILE A 227 -1.73 22.95 1.89
C ILE A 227 -0.88 23.06 3.14
N ASP A 228 -1.01 24.16 3.89
CA ASP A 228 -0.17 24.42 5.07
C ASP A 228 -0.37 23.37 6.17
N SER A 229 -1.60 22.88 6.33
CA SER A 229 -1.92 21.81 7.28
C SER A 229 -2.99 20.88 6.71
N VAL A 230 -2.64 19.60 6.56
CA VAL A 230 -3.59 18.54 6.17
C VAL A 230 -4.51 18.11 7.33
N GLY A 231 -4.25 18.59 8.56
CA GLY A 231 -5.01 18.30 9.77
C GLY A 231 -4.15 17.86 10.96
N GLY A 232 -2.87 17.58 10.74
CA GLY A 232 -1.88 17.15 11.73
C GLY A 232 -0.54 16.81 11.07
N ASN A 233 0.40 16.26 11.83
CA ASN A 233 1.67 15.78 11.28
C ASN A 233 1.42 14.62 10.34
N ILE A 234 2.01 14.66 9.16
CA ILE A 234 1.90 13.61 8.16
C ILE A 234 2.57 12.34 8.71
N ALA A 235 1.84 11.23 8.63
CA ALA A 235 2.39 9.91 8.86
C ALA A 235 2.96 9.34 7.56
N ASP A 236 2.14 9.34 6.50
CA ASP A 236 2.49 8.77 5.19
C ASP A 236 1.58 9.33 4.09
N GLY A 237 1.92 9.08 2.83
CA GLY A 237 1.08 9.43 1.70
C GLY A 237 1.32 8.58 0.46
N LYS A 238 0.27 8.39 -0.34
CA LYS A 238 0.35 7.67 -1.61
C LYS A 238 -0.69 8.16 -2.61
N PHE A 239 -0.43 7.95 -3.90
CA PHE A 239 -1.47 8.14 -4.90
C PHE A 239 -2.56 7.08 -4.78
N LEU A 240 -3.82 7.52 -4.92
CA LEU A 240 -5.00 6.68 -5.05
C LEU A 240 -5.54 6.81 -6.47
N GLY A 241 -5.28 5.80 -7.28
CA GLY A 241 -5.60 5.84 -8.70
C GLY A 241 -4.83 6.96 -9.40
N ARG A 242 -5.49 7.61 -10.37
CA ARG A 242 -4.87 8.65 -11.21
C ARG A 242 -5.10 10.08 -10.73
N ASP A 243 -6.05 10.29 -9.83
CA ASP A 243 -6.61 11.63 -9.56
C ASP A 243 -6.44 12.10 -8.12
N TYR A 244 -6.20 11.18 -7.18
CA TYR A 244 -6.18 11.49 -5.76
C TYR A 244 -4.85 11.15 -5.10
N LEU A 245 -4.54 11.91 -4.06
CA LEU A 245 -3.46 11.68 -3.10
C LEU A 245 -4.13 11.42 -1.75
N ALA A 246 -3.84 10.27 -1.15
CA ALA A 246 -4.18 10.00 0.24
C ALA A 246 -3.03 10.42 1.15
N VAL A 247 -3.36 11.11 2.22
CA VAL A 247 -2.41 11.56 3.24
C VAL A 247 -2.93 11.16 4.61
N SER A 248 -2.25 10.21 5.25
CA SER A 248 -2.50 9.90 6.66
C SER A 248 -1.76 10.89 7.54
N TYR A 249 -2.39 11.30 8.64
CA TYR A 249 -1.81 12.25 9.58
C TYR A 249 -2.22 11.94 11.02
N PHE A 250 -1.51 12.55 11.97
CA PHE A 250 -1.80 12.39 13.39
C PHE A 250 -1.48 13.65 14.20
N ILE A 251 -2.07 13.76 15.38
CA ILE A 251 -1.68 14.73 16.41
C ILE A 251 -1.29 13.96 17.67
N PRO A 252 -0.02 14.04 18.11
CA PRO A 252 0.46 13.33 19.30
C PRO A 252 0.07 14.10 20.58
N ASP A 253 -1.19 14.00 20.97
CA ASP A 253 -1.72 14.55 22.23
C ASP A 253 -2.11 13.42 23.21
N LYS A 254 -2.46 13.77 24.46
CA LYS A 254 -3.00 12.82 25.46
C LYS A 254 -4.17 12.00 24.92
N LYS A 255 -4.98 12.63 24.06
CA LYS A 255 -5.97 11.97 23.21
C LYS A 255 -5.41 11.97 21.79
N TYR A 256 -4.81 10.84 21.39
CA TYR A 256 -4.17 10.72 20.09
C TYR A 256 -5.21 10.87 18.98
N LYS A 257 -4.98 11.75 18.01
CA LYS A 257 -5.82 11.87 16.81
C LYS A 257 -5.12 11.19 15.65
N GLU A 258 -5.81 10.27 14.96
CA GLU A 258 -5.45 9.83 13.60
C GLU A 258 -6.44 10.42 12.59
N GLY A 259 -5.96 10.71 11.39
CA GLY A 259 -6.80 11.20 10.30
C GLY A 259 -6.27 10.81 8.94
N LEU A 260 -7.18 10.86 7.97
CA LEU A 260 -6.89 10.64 6.55
C LEU A 260 -7.53 11.76 5.76
N ALA A 261 -6.73 12.44 4.93
CA ALA A 261 -7.19 13.41 3.95
C ALA A 261 -7.04 12.84 2.54
N ILE A 262 -8.06 13.02 1.71
CA ILE A 262 -8.01 12.74 0.28
C ILE A 262 -7.97 14.07 -0.46
N ILE A 263 -6.92 14.25 -1.27
CA ILE A 263 -6.61 15.48 -1.97
C ILE A 263 -6.66 15.20 -3.47
N ARG A 264 -7.33 16.04 -4.25
CA ARG A 264 -7.18 16.01 -5.70
C ARG A 264 -5.82 16.59 -6.05
N TRP A 265 -4.89 15.75 -6.48
CA TRP A 265 -3.48 16.16 -6.53
C TRP A 265 -3.21 17.23 -7.59
N ARG A 266 -4.07 17.38 -8.60
CA ARG A 266 -3.89 18.37 -9.67
C ARG A 266 -4.03 19.81 -9.18
N ASP A 267 -4.93 20.07 -8.23
CA ASP A 267 -5.26 21.43 -7.76
C ASP A 267 -5.12 21.61 -6.25
N GLY A 268 -4.82 20.54 -5.49
CA GLY A 268 -4.62 20.61 -4.04
C GLY A 268 -5.93 20.69 -3.25
N GLN A 269 -7.10 20.50 -3.88
CA GLN A 269 -8.36 20.53 -3.15
C GLN A 269 -8.50 19.29 -2.24
N VAL A 270 -8.65 19.52 -0.93
CA VAL A 270 -9.07 18.46 0.02
C VAL A 270 -10.53 18.15 -0.27
N VAL A 271 -10.80 16.98 -0.85
CA VAL A 271 -12.16 16.56 -1.22
C VAL A 271 -12.83 15.74 -0.12
N PHE A 272 -12.04 15.13 0.77
CA PHE A 272 -12.56 14.34 1.89
C PHE A 272 -11.56 14.31 3.03
N ARG A 273 -12.10 14.25 4.25
CA ARG A 273 -11.33 14.12 5.48
C ARG A 273 -12.11 13.27 6.46
N ILE A 274 -11.43 12.32 7.07
CA ILE A 274 -11.97 11.51 8.17
C ILE A 274 -10.97 11.50 9.31
N GLU A 275 -11.48 11.58 10.54
CA GLU A 275 -10.68 11.62 11.76
C GLU A 275 -11.25 10.66 12.79
N ASN A 276 -10.34 10.10 13.60
CA ASN A 276 -10.66 9.29 14.76
C ASN A 276 -9.76 9.66 15.93
N TYR A 277 -10.30 9.56 17.13
CA TYR A 277 -9.53 9.77 18.34
C TYR A 277 -9.34 8.45 19.08
N ILE A 278 -8.17 8.31 19.69
CA ILE A 278 -7.77 7.15 20.49
C ILE A 278 -7.49 7.64 21.91
N ALA A 279 -8.24 7.10 22.86
CA ALA A 279 -8.05 7.27 24.30
C ALA A 279 -8.07 5.89 24.97
N ASP A 280 -7.16 5.63 25.91
CA ASP A 280 -7.07 4.35 26.64
C ASP A 280 -7.05 3.11 25.72
N ASN A 281 -6.30 3.19 24.62
CA ASN A 281 -6.20 2.16 23.57
C ASN A 281 -7.54 1.80 22.88
N ARG A 282 -8.55 2.68 22.99
CA ARG A 282 -9.87 2.53 22.35
C ARG A 282 -10.11 3.67 21.39
N ARG A 283 -10.65 3.32 20.21
CA ARG A 283 -11.09 4.28 19.19
C ARG A 283 -12.49 4.78 19.54
N GLU A 284 -12.74 6.08 19.36
CA GLU A 284 -14.08 6.66 19.58
C GLU A 284 -15.05 6.28 18.48
N LYS A 285 -14.58 6.27 17.23
CA LYS A 285 -15.35 5.81 16.09
C LYS A 285 -14.97 4.38 15.73
N ASP A 286 -15.98 3.59 15.36
CA ASP A 286 -15.78 2.29 14.73
C ASP A 286 -15.24 2.49 13.29
N LEU A 287 -13.93 2.69 13.21
CA LEU A 287 -13.15 2.88 12.00
C LEU A 287 -11.84 2.06 12.10
N PRO A 288 -11.28 1.62 10.96
CA PRO A 288 -9.95 1.04 10.92
C PRO A 288 -8.89 2.08 11.29
N SER A 289 -7.62 1.65 11.39
CA SER A 289 -6.51 2.60 11.43
C SER A 289 -6.55 3.43 10.15
N LEU A 290 -6.39 4.73 10.27
CA LEU A 290 -6.47 5.66 9.14
C LEU A 290 -5.12 5.79 8.43
N THR A 291 -4.53 4.64 8.10
CA THR A 291 -3.26 4.52 7.37
C THR A 291 -3.51 4.44 5.86
N VAL A 292 -2.53 4.86 5.08
CA VAL A 292 -2.58 4.66 3.62
C VAL A 292 -2.29 3.22 3.22
N ASP A 293 -1.71 2.41 4.09
CA ASP A 293 -1.54 0.97 3.88
C ASP A 293 -2.89 0.27 3.72
N GLY A 294 -3.02 -0.55 2.66
CA GLY A 294 -4.28 -1.26 2.35
C GLY A 294 -5.44 -0.36 1.87
N LEU A 295 -5.22 0.96 1.71
CA LEU A 295 -6.20 1.91 1.20
C LEU A 295 -6.29 1.85 -0.34
N TYR A 296 -7.47 1.82 -0.92
CA TYR A 296 -7.66 1.88 -2.38
C TYR A 296 -9.04 2.44 -2.73
N LEU A 297 -9.25 2.72 -4.03
CA LEU A 297 -10.56 3.02 -4.59
C LEU A 297 -11.04 1.80 -5.37
N ASP A 298 -12.28 1.36 -5.14
CA ASP A 298 -12.91 0.34 -5.98
C ASP A 298 -13.47 0.94 -7.29
N ASP A 299 -14.06 0.11 -8.14
CA ASP A 299 -14.54 0.52 -9.47
C ASP A 299 -15.70 1.55 -9.39
N ASP A 300 -16.42 1.58 -8.26
CA ASP A 300 -17.48 2.55 -7.95
C ASP A 300 -16.93 3.80 -7.22
N PHE A 301 -15.61 3.96 -7.19
CA PHE A 301 -14.89 5.01 -6.47
C PHE A 301 -15.07 4.99 -4.95
N ASN A 302 -15.56 3.92 -4.34
CA ASN A 302 -15.67 3.85 -2.88
C ASN A 302 -14.28 3.80 -2.23
N LEU A 303 -14.15 4.44 -1.06
CA LEU A 303 -12.90 4.45 -0.31
C LEU A 303 -12.83 3.19 0.54
N CYS A 304 -11.84 2.34 0.26
CA CYS A 304 -11.75 1.00 0.81
C CYS A 304 -10.50 0.81 1.66
N PHE A 305 -10.68 0.29 2.87
CA PHE A 305 -9.62 -0.05 3.82
C PHE A 305 -9.54 -1.56 3.97
N LEU A 306 -8.57 -2.21 3.31
CA LEU A 306 -8.33 -3.63 3.44
C LEU A 306 -7.27 -3.91 4.51
N LYS A 307 -7.63 -4.71 5.51
CA LYS A 307 -6.69 -5.24 6.50
C LYS A 307 -6.15 -6.59 6.03
N ASN A 308 -4.94 -6.91 6.49
CA ASN A 308 -4.30 -8.20 6.22
C ASN A 308 -5.17 -9.38 6.69
N ASP A 309 -5.99 -9.21 7.73
CA ASP A 309 -6.88 -10.26 8.25
C ASP A 309 -8.18 -10.44 7.46
N GLY A 310 -8.32 -9.80 6.30
CA GLY A 310 -9.50 -9.93 5.44
C GLY A 310 -10.68 -9.04 5.80
N ARG A 311 -10.57 -8.22 6.85
CA ARG A 311 -11.57 -7.18 7.09
C ARG A 311 -11.42 -6.06 6.07
N LEU A 312 -12.54 -5.69 5.46
CA LEU A 312 -12.65 -4.62 4.49
C LEU A 312 -13.71 -3.63 4.99
N LEU A 313 -13.33 -2.37 5.21
CA LEU A 313 -14.29 -1.28 5.38
C LEU A 313 -14.40 -0.51 4.06
N LYS A 314 -15.61 -0.34 3.52
CA LYS A 314 -15.87 0.57 2.41
C LYS A 314 -16.64 1.79 2.89
N ILE A 315 -16.26 2.98 2.45
CA ILE A 315 -17.01 4.23 2.62
C ILE A 315 -17.53 4.63 1.24
N LYS A 316 -18.84 4.80 1.10
CA LYS A 316 -19.45 5.02 -0.22
C LYS A 316 -19.15 6.38 -0.80
N PHE A 317 -18.90 6.42 -2.10
CA PHE A 317 -18.79 7.67 -2.84
C PHE A 317 -20.17 8.27 -3.11
N ASP A 318 -20.29 9.59 -2.92
CA ASP A 318 -21.44 10.41 -3.26
C ASP A 318 -21.08 11.22 -4.52
N ALA A 319 -21.68 10.84 -5.65
CA ALA A 319 -21.40 11.44 -6.95
C ALA A 319 -21.86 12.90 -7.05
N GLU A 320 -22.91 13.28 -6.32
CA GLU A 320 -23.44 14.65 -6.32
C GLU A 320 -22.49 15.58 -5.57
N LYS A 321 -22.03 15.14 -4.39
CA LYS A 321 -21.09 15.91 -3.56
C LYS A 321 -19.63 15.75 -3.98
N ARG A 322 -19.34 14.78 -4.86
CA ARG A 322 -17.98 14.39 -5.30
C ARG A 322 -17.05 14.12 -4.12
N THR A 323 -17.56 13.41 -3.11
CA THR A 323 -16.84 13.06 -1.88
C THR A 323 -17.36 11.74 -1.32
N TRP A 324 -16.78 11.26 -0.23
CA TRP A 324 -17.22 10.06 0.46
C TRP A 324 -18.13 10.40 1.65
N ASP A 325 -19.09 9.53 1.92
CA ASP A 325 -20.03 9.67 3.03
C ASP A 325 -19.74 8.64 4.11
N GLU A 326 -19.17 9.11 5.24
CA GLU A 326 -18.81 8.27 6.39
C GLU A 326 -20.01 7.50 6.96
N ASP A 327 -21.21 8.08 6.89
CA ASP A 327 -22.43 7.45 7.42
C ASP A 327 -22.89 6.30 6.53
N ARG A 328 -22.44 6.27 5.27
CA ARG A 328 -22.72 5.19 4.30
C ARG A 328 -21.58 4.18 4.24
N LYS A 329 -20.98 3.85 5.38
CA LYS A 329 -19.94 2.81 5.50
C LYS A 329 -20.52 1.40 5.57
N MET A 330 -19.77 0.44 5.03
CA MET A 330 -20.06 -0.99 5.13
C MET A 330 -18.81 -1.77 5.49
N ALA A 331 -18.97 -2.81 6.32
CA ALA A 331 -17.89 -3.72 6.69
C ALA A 331 -18.15 -5.10 6.10
N LEU A 332 -17.11 -5.66 5.46
CA LEU A 332 -17.08 -6.99 4.89
C LEU A 332 -15.92 -7.76 5.52
N LYS A 333 -16.03 -9.09 5.56
CA LYS A 333 -14.96 -9.97 6.03
C LYS A 333 -14.76 -11.10 5.03
N HIS A 334 -13.54 -11.17 4.51
CA HIS A 334 -13.07 -12.25 3.65
C HIS A 334 -12.15 -13.18 4.45
N ASN A 335 -12.02 -14.43 4.01
CA ASN A 335 -11.12 -15.40 4.62
C ASN A 335 -9.94 -15.66 3.69
N PHE A 336 -8.75 -15.14 4.03
CA PHE A 336 -7.56 -15.19 3.16
C PHE A 336 -6.61 -16.38 3.45
N GLY A 337 -7.10 -17.43 4.09
CA GLY A 337 -6.31 -18.64 4.31
C GLY A 337 -5.26 -18.52 5.42
N LYS A 338 -4.48 -19.58 5.62
CA LYS A 338 -3.54 -19.72 6.75
C LYS A 338 -2.27 -18.91 6.54
N ALA A 339 -1.78 -18.80 5.30
CA ALA A 339 -0.54 -18.08 5.01
C ALA A 339 -0.62 -16.60 5.42
N ILE A 340 -1.70 -15.92 5.01
CA ILE A 340 -1.95 -14.52 5.37
C ILE A 340 -2.18 -14.36 6.88
N ALA A 341 -2.93 -15.27 7.52
CA ALA A 341 -3.14 -15.26 8.96
C ALA A 341 -1.83 -15.44 9.75
N GLY A 342 -0.87 -16.19 9.21
CA GLY A 342 0.47 -16.37 9.75
C GLY A 342 1.46 -15.25 9.38
N GLY A 343 1.02 -14.20 8.69
CA GLY A 343 1.86 -13.06 8.28
C GLY A 343 2.76 -13.34 7.06
N LYS A 344 2.57 -14.48 6.37
CA LYS A 344 3.28 -14.83 5.14
C LYS A 344 2.57 -14.20 3.93
N GLY A 345 2.85 -12.92 3.69
CA GLY A 345 2.31 -12.16 2.56
C GLY A 345 1.20 -11.18 2.95
N ARG A 346 0.78 -10.35 1.99
CA ARG A 346 -0.30 -9.38 2.16
C ARG A 346 -1.27 -9.47 0.97
N PRO A 347 -2.59 -9.43 1.20
CA PRO A 347 -3.55 -9.34 0.12
C PRO A 347 -3.35 -8.03 -0.63
N THR A 348 -3.40 -8.07 -1.96
CA THR A 348 -3.20 -6.91 -2.83
C THR A 348 -4.44 -6.66 -3.66
N VAL A 349 -4.87 -5.41 -3.79
CA VAL A 349 -6.03 -5.05 -4.60
C VAL A 349 -5.61 -4.47 -5.94
N ILE A 350 -6.03 -5.12 -7.03
CA ILE A 350 -5.80 -4.66 -8.39
C ILE A 350 -7.11 -4.73 -9.17
N LYS A 351 -7.53 -3.61 -9.77
CA LYS A 351 -8.71 -3.50 -10.66
C LYS A 351 -9.96 -4.19 -10.09
N GLY A 352 -10.39 -3.81 -8.87
CA GLY A 352 -11.58 -4.38 -8.24
C GLY A 352 -11.44 -5.83 -7.75
N HIS A 353 -10.24 -6.40 -7.72
CA HIS A 353 -10.02 -7.77 -7.23
C HIS A 353 -8.99 -7.79 -6.11
N ILE A 354 -9.29 -8.54 -5.05
CA ILE A 354 -8.31 -8.87 -4.00
C ILE A 354 -7.58 -10.14 -4.43
N TYR A 355 -6.26 -10.06 -4.57
CA TYR A 355 -5.38 -11.19 -4.82
C TYR A 355 -4.66 -11.58 -3.53
N TYR A 356 -4.60 -12.87 -3.26
CA TYR A 356 -3.85 -13.43 -2.14
C TYR A 356 -3.39 -14.84 -2.49
N ALA A 357 -2.47 -15.36 -1.70
CA ALA A 357 -2.01 -16.73 -1.81
C ALA A 357 -2.18 -17.44 -0.47
N ASP A 358 -2.51 -18.73 -0.55
CA ASP A 358 -2.54 -19.63 0.60
C ASP A 358 -1.51 -20.74 0.43
N GLU A 359 -1.05 -21.29 1.54
CA GLU A 359 -0.09 -22.40 1.58
C GLU A 359 -0.86 -23.68 1.94
N GLU A 360 -0.98 -24.60 0.99
CA GLU A 360 -1.69 -25.87 1.13
C GLU A 360 -0.69 -27.03 1.00
N SER A 361 -0.26 -27.59 2.14
CA SER A 361 0.74 -28.67 2.22
C SER A 361 2.11 -28.29 1.64
N ASP A 362 2.42 -28.69 0.41
CA ASP A 362 3.65 -28.39 -0.33
C ASP A 362 3.40 -27.49 -1.56
N GLU A 363 2.22 -26.87 -1.63
CA GLU A 363 1.82 -26.00 -2.74
C GLU A 363 1.41 -24.60 -2.26
N VAL A 364 1.53 -23.65 -3.17
CA VAL A 364 0.98 -22.29 -3.04
C VAL A 364 -0.21 -22.18 -3.99
N VAL A 365 -1.35 -21.77 -3.45
CA VAL A 365 -2.60 -21.56 -4.20
C VAL A 365 -2.87 -20.08 -4.33
N VAL A 366 -2.85 -19.56 -5.55
CA VAL A 366 -3.14 -18.15 -5.81
C VAL A 366 -4.63 -17.99 -6.07
N LYS A 367 -5.28 -17.12 -5.30
CA LYS A 367 -6.74 -16.90 -5.33
C LYS A 367 -7.06 -15.44 -5.58
N ARG A 368 -8.23 -15.16 -6.16
CA ARG A 368 -8.81 -13.81 -6.26
C ARG A 368 -10.22 -13.75 -5.69
N ILE A 369 -10.58 -12.62 -5.10
CA ILE A 369 -11.95 -12.29 -4.75
C ILE A 369 -12.36 -11.04 -5.53
N LYS A 370 -13.45 -11.15 -6.30
CA LYS A 370 -14.06 -9.98 -6.92
C LYS A 370 -14.74 -9.12 -5.86
N LEU A 371 -14.42 -7.84 -5.85
CA LEU A 371 -15.09 -6.85 -5.01
C LEU A 371 -16.35 -6.41 -5.72
N ASN A 372 -17.50 -6.79 -5.17
CA ASN A 372 -18.80 -6.26 -5.58
C ASN A 372 -19.18 -5.01 -4.79
#